data_AF-A0A378APV3-F1
#
_entry.id   AF-A0A378APV3-F1
#
_cell.length_a   1.000
_cell.length_b   1.000
_cell.length_c   1.000
_cell.angle_alpha   90.00
_cell.angle_beta   90.00
_cell.angle_gamma   90.00
#
_symmetry.space_group_name_H-M   'P 1'
#
loop_
_entity.id
_entity.type
_entity.pdbx_description
1 polymer ?
#
loop_
_entity_poly.entity_id
_entity_poly.type
_entity_poly.pdbx_seq_one_letter_code
_entity_poly.pdbx_strand_id
1 'polypeptide(L)'
;MYKKRKLAILIALLTGTAAAHGQTDLNSIEARLAALEKRLQDAETRASTAESRAASAEQKVQQLTQQQQTQATTQQVARRTTQLEEKAERPGGFEFHGYARSGVIMNDSAASTKSGAYMTPAGETGGAIGRLGNQADTYVEMNLEHKQTLDNGATTRFKVMVADGQTTYNDWTASSSDLNLRQAFVELGNLPTFEGPFKGSTLWAGKRFDRDNFDIHWIDSDVVFLAGTGGGIYDVKWNDSLRSNFSLYGRNFGDIADSSNSVQNYIVSMNNFAGPVQMMVSGMRAKDNDDRQDANGNLVKGDAANTGVHALLGLPQ
;
A
#
# COMPACT_ATOMS: atom_id res chain seq x y z
N MET A 1 7.78 37.68 -28.15
CA MET A 1 7.67 38.78 -29.14
C MET A 1 6.20 39.06 -29.43
N TYR A 2 5.56 40.02 -28.74
CA TYR A 2 4.21 40.49 -29.08
C TYR A 2 4.27 42.00 -29.33
N LYS A 3 4.02 42.39 -30.60
CA LYS A 3 4.09 43.78 -31.07
C LYS A 3 2.92 44.59 -30.51
N LYS A 4 3.20 45.58 -29.67
CA LYS A 4 2.25 46.64 -29.28
C LYS A 4 2.03 47.58 -30.47
N ARG A 5 0.84 47.57 -31.07
CA ARG A 5 0.42 48.60 -32.05
C ARG A 5 -0.23 49.76 -31.30
N LYS A 6 0.47 50.90 -31.22
CA LYS A 6 -0.08 52.17 -30.74
C LYS A 6 -0.96 52.75 -31.85
N LEU A 7 -2.25 52.95 -31.59
CA LEU A 7 -3.17 53.61 -32.52
C LEU A 7 -3.08 55.12 -32.25
N ALA A 8 -2.58 55.88 -33.22
CA ALA A 8 -2.50 57.33 -33.16
C ALA A 8 -3.88 57.94 -33.42
N ILE A 9 -4.39 58.73 -32.46
CA ILE A 9 -5.62 59.51 -32.62
C ILE A 9 -5.22 60.86 -33.21
N LEU A 10 -5.58 61.08 -34.47
CA LEU A 10 -5.36 62.32 -35.20
C LEU A 10 -6.57 63.24 -34.96
N ILE A 11 -6.44 64.21 -34.05
CA ILE A 11 -7.44 65.28 -33.87
C ILE A 11 -7.09 66.39 -34.86
N ALA A 12 -7.78 66.42 -36.00
CA ALA A 12 -7.68 67.52 -36.95
C ALA A 12 -8.51 68.71 -36.44
N LEU A 13 -7.86 69.65 -35.75
CA LEU A 13 -8.36 71.00 -35.53
C LEU A 13 -8.24 71.78 -36.83
N LEU A 14 -9.37 72.07 -37.49
CA LEU A 14 -9.44 73.03 -38.60
C LEU A 14 -10.05 74.33 -38.08
N THR A 15 -9.17 75.19 -37.57
CA THR A 15 -9.38 76.62 -37.39
C THR A 15 -9.27 77.31 -38.75
N GLY A 16 -10.40 77.68 -39.32
CA GLY A 16 -10.49 78.50 -40.54
C GLY A 16 -11.19 79.81 -40.23
N THR A 17 -10.42 80.83 -39.88
CA THR A 17 -10.84 82.22 -39.79
C THR A 17 -11.04 82.81 -41.19
N ALA A 18 -12.27 83.19 -41.53
CA ALA A 18 -12.54 84.15 -42.59
C ALA A 18 -13.19 85.38 -41.95
N ALA A 19 -12.48 86.51 -41.99
CA ALA A 19 -13.03 87.79 -41.62
C ALA A 19 -14.01 88.24 -42.72
N ALA A 20 -15.27 88.45 -42.35
CA ALA A 20 -16.23 89.22 -43.14
C ALA A 20 -16.75 90.35 -42.25
N HIS A 21 -16.50 91.58 -42.68
CA HIS A 21 -17.05 92.79 -42.10
C HIS A 21 -18.55 92.85 -42.40
N GLY A 22 -19.37 93.28 -41.44
CA GLY A 22 -20.76 93.66 -41.70
C GLY A 22 -21.71 93.38 -40.55
N GLN A 23 -22.01 94.45 -39.80
CA GLN A 23 -23.13 94.60 -38.87
C GLN A 23 -23.22 93.56 -37.74
N THR A 24 -22.87 94.03 -36.53
CA THR A 24 -23.39 93.50 -35.27
C THR A 24 -24.90 93.65 -35.24
N ASP A 25 -25.57 92.64 -35.76
CA ASP A 25 -26.98 92.39 -35.53
C ASP A 25 -27.09 91.28 -34.47
N LEU A 26 -27.75 91.60 -33.37
CA LEU A 26 -27.95 90.71 -32.21
C LEU A 26 -28.51 89.33 -32.64
N ASN A 27 -29.30 89.32 -33.71
CA ASN A 27 -29.88 88.12 -34.34
C ASN A 27 -28.84 87.11 -34.86
N SER A 28 -27.64 87.55 -35.27
CA SER A 28 -26.60 86.67 -35.84
C SER A 28 -25.80 85.90 -34.78
N ILE A 29 -25.71 86.46 -33.56
CA ILE A 29 -25.07 85.82 -32.41
C ILE A 29 -26.00 84.77 -31.83
N GLU A 30 -27.29 85.07 -31.70
CA GLU A 30 -28.32 84.12 -31.25
C GLU A 30 -28.38 82.89 -32.16
N ALA A 31 -28.34 83.07 -33.49
CA ALA A 31 -28.32 81.95 -34.43
C ALA A 31 -27.08 81.05 -34.28
N ARG A 32 -25.89 81.63 -33.99
CA ARG A 32 -24.66 80.86 -33.75
C ARG A 32 -24.66 80.18 -32.39
N LEU A 33 -25.24 80.81 -31.38
CA LEU A 33 -25.41 80.23 -30.05
C LEU A 33 -26.34 79.01 -30.12
N ALA A 34 -27.50 79.14 -30.77
CA ALA A 34 -28.42 78.04 -31.00
C ALA A 34 -27.79 76.89 -31.80
N ALA A 35 -26.96 77.20 -32.80
CA ALA A 35 -26.22 76.19 -33.56
C ALA A 35 -25.14 75.49 -32.72
N LEU A 36 -24.49 76.20 -31.79
CA LEU A 36 -23.52 75.64 -30.85
C LEU A 36 -24.19 74.78 -29.77
N GLU A 37 -25.31 75.24 -29.20
CA GLU A 37 -26.13 74.48 -28.26
C GLU A 37 -26.60 73.16 -28.88
N LYS A 38 -27.10 73.21 -30.12
CA LYS A 38 -27.48 71.99 -30.85
C LYS A 38 -26.32 71.02 -31.04
N ARG A 39 -25.13 71.52 -31.42
CA ARG A 39 -23.94 70.68 -31.59
C ARG A 39 -23.42 70.11 -30.28
N LEU A 40 -23.54 70.86 -29.18
CA LEU A 40 -23.19 70.41 -27.84
C LEU A 40 -24.14 69.28 -27.43
N GLN A 41 -25.44 69.45 -27.62
CA GLN A 41 -26.45 68.42 -27.34
C GLN A 41 -26.24 67.16 -28.19
N ASP A 42 -25.90 67.31 -29.47
CA ASP A 42 -25.54 66.20 -30.37
C ASP A 42 -24.22 65.51 -29.93
N ALA A 43 -23.28 66.26 -29.36
CA ALA A 43 -22.02 65.72 -28.85
C ALA A 43 -22.24 64.98 -27.52
N GLU A 44 -23.03 65.52 -26.61
CA GLU A 44 -23.42 64.90 -25.33
C GLU A 44 -24.20 63.60 -25.57
N THR A 45 -25.14 63.61 -26.52
CA THR A 45 -25.89 62.40 -26.90
C THR A 45 -24.97 61.31 -27.44
N ARG A 46 -23.98 61.69 -28.27
CA ARG A 46 -22.99 60.74 -28.80
C ARG A 46 -22.05 60.23 -27.72
N ALA A 47 -21.61 61.08 -26.79
CA ALA A 47 -20.77 60.70 -25.67
C ALA A 47 -21.51 59.72 -24.75
N SER A 48 -22.75 60.03 -24.36
CA SER A 48 -23.58 59.14 -23.55
C SER A 48 -23.83 57.78 -24.22
N THR A 49 -24.07 57.78 -25.54
CA THR A 49 -24.22 56.53 -26.31
C THR A 49 -22.92 55.72 -26.33
N ALA A 50 -21.77 56.38 -26.45
CA ALA A 50 -20.47 55.72 -26.43
C ALA A 50 -20.13 55.15 -25.05
N GLU A 51 -20.42 55.88 -23.98
CA GLU A 51 -20.25 55.42 -22.59
C GLU A 51 -21.14 54.22 -22.28
N SER A 52 -22.41 54.24 -22.69
CA SER A 52 -23.32 53.11 -22.54
C SER A 52 -22.80 51.85 -23.27
N ARG A 53 -22.28 52.02 -24.49
CA ARG A 53 -21.68 50.93 -25.25
C ARG A 53 -20.39 50.42 -24.60
N ALA A 54 -19.54 51.30 -24.10
CA ALA A 54 -18.32 50.93 -23.39
C ALA A 54 -18.63 50.14 -22.11
N ALA A 55 -19.58 50.60 -21.30
CA ALA A 55 -20.05 49.88 -20.11
C ALA A 55 -20.60 48.49 -20.47
N SER A 56 -21.39 48.37 -21.55
CA SER A 56 -21.90 47.07 -22.02
C SER A 56 -20.80 46.13 -22.52
N ALA A 57 -19.74 46.69 -23.12
CA ALA A 57 -18.59 45.93 -23.59
C ALA A 57 -17.72 45.45 -22.42
N GLU A 58 -17.51 46.30 -21.41
CA GLU A 58 -16.80 45.93 -20.17
C GLU A 58 -17.52 44.80 -19.44
N GLN A 59 -18.85 44.87 -19.32
CA GLN A 59 -19.65 43.78 -18.74
C GLN A 59 -19.50 42.47 -19.52
N LYS A 60 -19.54 42.51 -20.86
CA LYS A 60 -19.32 41.32 -21.70
C LYS A 60 -17.90 40.77 -21.54
N VAL A 61 -16.89 41.62 -21.45
CA VAL A 61 -15.48 41.21 -21.24
C VAL A 61 -15.32 40.55 -19.87
N GLN A 62 -15.93 41.10 -18.81
CA GLN A 62 -15.91 40.48 -17.49
C GLN A 62 -16.57 39.10 -17.49
N GLN A 63 -17.72 38.97 -18.18
CA GLN A 63 -18.44 37.70 -18.29
C GLN A 63 -17.65 36.64 -19.09
N LEU A 64 -17.00 37.05 -20.19
CA LEU A 64 -16.11 36.17 -20.97
C LEU A 64 -14.86 35.76 -20.19
N THR A 65 -14.31 36.67 -19.37
CA THR A 65 -13.15 36.38 -18.52
C THR A 65 -13.51 35.37 -17.43
N GLN A 66 -14.69 35.50 -16.80
CA GLN A 66 -15.21 34.51 -15.85
C GLN A 66 -15.47 33.15 -16.52
N GLN A 67 -16.01 33.13 -17.75
CA GLN A 67 -16.18 31.88 -18.50
C GLN A 67 -14.85 31.20 -18.83
N GLN A 68 -13.82 31.95 -19.23
CA GLN A 68 -12.49 31.41 -19.49
C GLN A 68 -11.82 30.86 -18.21
N GLN A 69 -11.91 31.58 -17.08
CA GLN A 69 -11.42 31.10 -15.79
C GLN A 69 -12.16 29.82 -15.34
N THR A 70 -13.47 29.76 -15.58
CA THR A 70 -14.28 28.57 -15.26
C THR A 70 -13.82 27.38 -16.11
N GLN A 71 -13.63 27.57 -17.42
CA GLN A 71 -13.12 26.50 -18.30
C GLN A 71 -11.71 26.03 -17.92
N ALA A 72 -10.80 26.94 -17.59
CA ALA A 72 -9.44 26.58 -17.15
C ALA A 72 -9.47 25.79 -15.84
N THR A 73 -10.31 26.21 -14.88
CA THR A 73 -10.50 25.50 -13.61
C THR A 73 -11.10 24.11 -13.86
N THR A 74 -12.15 24.00 -14.69
CA THR A 74 -12.75 22.70 -15.04
C THR A 74 -11.76 21.74 -15.69
N GLN A 75 -10.90 22.22 -16.59
CA GLN A 75 -9.85 21.40 -17.20
C GLN A 75 -8.81 20.94 -16.15
N GLN A 76 -8.46 21.79 -15.20
CA GLN A 76 -7.54 21.45 -14.12
C GLN A 76 -8.14 20.44 -13.15
N VAL A 77 -9.43 20.58 -12.80
CA VAL A 77 -10.17 19.61 -11.98
C VAL A 77 -10.24 18.28 -12.72
N ALA A 78 -10.65 18.26 -13.99
CA ALA A 78 -10.72 17.04 -14.79
C ALA A 78 -9.38 16.29 -14.85
N ARG A 79 -8.27 16.98 -15.09
CA ARG A 79 -6.92 16.37 -15.06
C ARG A 79 -6.55 15.78 -13.70
N ARG A 80 -6.89 16.46 -12.60
CA ARG A 80 -6.67 15.94 -11.25
C ARG A 80 -7.55 14.73 -10.98
N THR A 81 -8.81 14.76 -11.41
CA THR A 81 -9.74 13.65 -11.28
C THR A 81 -9.24 12.42 -12.03
N THR A 82 -8.81 12.56 -13.29
CA THR A 82 -8.24 11.44 -14.06
C THR A 82 -6.97 10.88 -13.40
N GLN A 83 -6.07 11.73 -12.90
CA GLN A 83 -4.88 11.26 -12.16
C GLN A 83 -5.22 10.54 -10.84
N LEU A 84 -6.30 10.95 -10.16
CA LEU A 84 -6.78 10.30 -8.94
C LEU A 84 -7.49 8.97 -9.26
N GLU A 85 -8.27 8.92 -10.33
CA GLU A 85 -8.91 7.71 -10.85
C GLU A 85 -7.85 6.68 -11.29
N GLU A 86 -6.86 7.07 -12.09
CA GLU A 86 -5.72 6.21 -12.46
C GLU A 86 -4.92 5.71 -11.25
N LYS A 87 -4.84 6.49 -10.17
CA LYS A 87 -4.16 6.08 -8.93
C LYS A 87 -5.03 5.16 -8.07
N ALA A 88 -6.35 5.34 -8.09
CA ALA A 88 -7.31 4.49 -7.40
C ALA A 88 -7.53 3.14 -8.11
N GLU A 89 -7.37 3.09 -9.43
CA GLU A 89 -7.47 1.88 -10.23
C GLU A 89 -6.22 0.98 -10.18
N ARG A 90 -5.08 1.47 -9.66
CA ARG A 90 -3.88 0.63 -9.48
C ARG A 90 -4.12 -0.35 -8.33
N PRO A 91 -4.16 -1.68 -8.57
CA PRO A 91 -4.25 -2.65 -7.49
C PRO A 91 -3.01 -2.54 -6.59
N GLY A 92 -3.25 -2.15 -5.34
CA GLY A 92 -2.21 -1.89 -4.34
C GLY A 92 -2.76 -1.06 -3.18
N GLY A 93 -1.99 -0.95 -2.11
CA GLY A 93 -2.34 -0.25 -0.89
C GLY A 93 -2.34 -1.16 0.33
N PHE A 94 -3.06 -0.73 1.36
CA PHE A 94 -3.18 -1.45 2.62
C PHE A 94 -4.18 -2.61 2.49
N GLU A 95 -3.82 -3.78 2.99
CA GLU A 95 -4.74 -4.91 3.16
C GLU A 95 -4.70 -5.43 4.61
N PHE A 96 -5.84 -5.88 5.10
CA PHE A 96 -5.99 -6.54 6.39
C PHE A 96 -6.47 -7.98 6.17
N HIS A 97 -5.69 -8.94 6.66
CA HIS A 97 -6.03 -10.36 6.69
C HIS A 97 -5.93 -10.89 8.12
N GLY A 98 -6.43 -12.08 8.40
CA GLY A 98 -6.33 -12.64 9.73
C GLY A 98 -6.92 -14.02 9.87
N TYR A 99 -6.70 -14.57 11.04
CA TYR A 99 -7.34 -15.77 11.54
C TYR A 99 -7.79 -15.49 12.98
N ALA A 100 -8.97 -15.94 13.35
CA ALA A 100 -9.43 -15.83 14.73
C ALA A 100 -10.33 -16.99 15.11
N ARG A 101 -10.20 -17.43 16.35
CA ARG A 101 -11.16 -18.29 17.03
C ARG A 101 -11.32 -17.84 18.47
N SER A 102 -12.53 -17.97 18.99
CA SER A 102 -12.86 -17.67 20.38
C SER A 102 -14.13 -18.43 20.74
N GLY A 103 -14.24 -18.89 21.99
CA GLY A 103 -15.38 -19.66 22.44
C GLY A 103 -15.21 -20.14 23.87
N VAL A 104 -16.21 -20.90 24.34
CA VAL A 104 -16.25 -21.48 25.69
C VAL A 104 -16.45 -22.99 25.55
N ILE A 105 -15.74 -23.76 26.38
CA ILE A 105 -15.98 -25.19 26.58
C ILE A 105 -16.25 -25.44 28.06
N MET A 106 -17.28 -26.24 28.35
CA MET A 106 -17.65 -26.67 29.71
C MET A 106 -18.02 -28.15 29.71
N ASN A 107 -17.90 -28.80 30.88
CA ASN A 107 -18.41 -30.15 31.09
C ASN A 107 -19.93 -30.15 31.39
N ASP A 108 -20.50 -31.34 31.60
CA ASP A 108 -21.90 -31.58 31.96
C ASP A 108 -22.32 -30.96 33.31
N SER A 109 -21.34 -30.53 34.12
CA SER A 109 -21.55 -29.84 35.40
C SER A 109 -21.33 -28.32 35.30
N ALA A 110 -21.28 -27.75 34.09
CA ALA A 110 -21.01 -26.33 33.83
C ALA A 110 -19.68 -25.82 34.43
N ALA A 111 -18.66 -26.67 34.46
CA ALA A 111 -17.32 -26.37 34.96
C ALA A 111 -16.25 -26.52 33.87
N SER A 112 -15.03 -26.04 34.17
CA SER A 112 -13.89 -26.16 33.26
C SER A 112 -13.53 -27.62 32.98
N THR A 113 -13.16 -27.91 31.74
CA THR A 113 -12.60 -29.20 31.32
C THR A 113 -11.34 -29.01 30.47
N LYS A 114 -10.60 -30.09 30.23
CA LYS A 114 -9.44 -30.07 29.32
C LYS A 114 -9.93 -30.13 27.88
N SER A 115 -9.31 -29.32 27.03
CA SER A 115 -9.54 -29.28 25.59
C SER A 115 -8.21 -28.99 24.88
N GLY A 116 -8.13 -29.30 23.59
CA GLY A 116 -6.96 -29.04 22.75
C GLY A 116 -6.69 -30.17 21.76
N ALA A 117 -6.24 -29.80 20.57
CA ALA A 117 -5.86 -30.77 19.52
C ALA A 117 -4.68 -31.66 19.93
N TYR A 118 -3.85 -31.24 20.89
CA TYR A 118 -2.65 -31.97 21.34
C TYR A 118 -2.75 -32.49 22.79
N MET A 119 -3.96 -32.65 23.34
CA MET A 119 -4.12 -33.00 24.76
C MET A 119 -3.72 -34.44 25.14
N THR A 120 -3.56 -35.33 24.15
CA THR A 120 -3.24 -36.74 24.40
C THR A 120 -1.73 -36.91 24.65
N PRO A 121 -1.27 -38.02 25.27
CA PRO A 121 0.16 -38.28 25.41
C PRO A 121 0.94 -38.26 24.09
N ALA A 122 0.30 -38.65 22.97
CA ALA A 122 0.92 -38.60 21.65
C ALA A 122 1.11 -37.15 21.13
N GLY A 123 0.37 -36.19 21.69
CA GLY A 123 0.40 -34.78 21.32
C GLY A 123 1.78 -34.14 21.52
N GLU A 124 2.54 -34.55 22.54
CA GLU A 124 3.91 -34.07 22.79
C GLU A 124 4.87 -34.35 21.63
N THR A 125 4.54 -35.35 20.80
CA THR A 125 5.29 -35.75 19.60
C THR A 125 4.54 -35.48 18.29
N GLY A 126 3.53 -34.61 18.31
CA GLY A 126 2.77 -34.21 17.11
C GLY A 126 1.52 -35.04 16.80
N GLY A 127 1.09 -35.93 17.70
CA GLY A 127 -0.13 -36.73 17.55
C GLY A 127 -1.41 -35.94 17.81
N ALA A 128 -1.79 -35.08 16.86
CA ALA A 128 -2.99 -34.24 16.95
C ALA A 128 -4.30 -35.03 16.80
N ILE A 129 -5.36 -34.56 17.46
CA ILE A 129 -6.73 -35.05 17.36
C ILE A 129 -7.68 -33.95 16.86
N GLY A 130 -8.92 -34.33 16.51
CA GLY A 130 -9.91 -33.40 15.96
C GLY A 130 -10.12 -32.15 16.83
N ARG A 131 -10.15 -30.98 16.18
CA ARG A 131 -10.25 -29.68 16.85
C ARG A 131 -11.68 -29.19 17.12
N LEU A 132 -12.68 -29.76 16.43
CA LEU A 132 -14.06 -29.29 16.49
C LEU A 132 -14.64 -29.45 17.90
N GLY A 133 -15.10 -28.35 18.50
CA GLY A 133 -15.59 -28.36 19.88
C GLY A 133 -14.51 -28.71 20.92
N ASN A 134 -13.23 -28.62 20.54
CA ASN A 134 -12.10 -29.10 21.32
C ASN A 134 -10.98 -28.04 21.44
N GLN A 135 -11.32 -26.75 21.39
CA GLN A 135 -10.39 -25.66 21.68
C GLN A 135 -11.10 -24.54 22.44
N ALA A 136 -10.65 -24.27 23.67
CA ALA A 136 -11.29 -23.32 24.58
C ALA A 136 -10.59 -21.95 24.66
N ASP A 137 -9.48 -21.76 23.95
CA ASP A 137 -8.75 -20.51 23.93
C ASP A 137 -9.24 -19.54 22.84
N THR A 138 -9.01 -18.26 23.09
CA THR A 138 -9.12 -17.19 22.10
C THR A 138 -7.77 -17.00 21.44
N TYR A 139 -7.66 -17.33 20.16
CA TYR A 139 -6.45 -17.16 19.37
C TYR A 139 -6.73 -16.23 18.19
N VAL A 140 -5.87 -15.24 17.99
CA VAL A 140 -6.01 -14.24 16.92
C VAL A 140 -4.67 -14.03 16.22
N GLU A 141 -4.70 -13.96 14.90
CA GLU A 141 -3.65 -13.46 14.04
C GLU A 141 -4.15 -12.24 13.28
N MET A 142 -3.45 -11.12 13.41
CA MET A 142 -3.69 -9.89 12.65
C MET A 142 -2.57 -9.70 11.64
N ASN A 143 -2.92 -9.70 10.36
CA ASN A 143 -1.99 -9.52 9.26
C ASN A 143 -2.24 -8.15 8.61
N LEU A 144 -1.23 -7.29 8.66
CA LEU A 144 -1.23 -5.96 8.06
C LEU A 144 -0.29 -5.97 6.87
N GLU A 145 -0.80 -5.68 5.69
CA GLU A 145 -0.02 -5.69 4.45
C GLU A 145 -0.05 -4.33 3.77
N HIS A 146 1.05 -3.99 3.10
CA HIS A 146 1.09 -2.90 2.15
C HIS A 146 1.66 -3.43 0.83
N LYS A 147 0.86 -3.42 -0.22
CA LYS A 147 1.24 -3.86 -1.57
C LYS A 147 1.39 -2.68 -2.51
N GLN A 148 2.28 -2.78 -3.48
CA GLN A 148 2.42 -1.79 -4.54
C GLN A 148 2.81 -2.48 -5.83
N THR A 149 2.14 -2.11 -6.92
CA THR A 149 2.54 -2.47 -8.29
C THR A 149 3.12 -1.23 -8.95
N LEU A 150 4.35 -1.33 -9.46
CA LEU A 150 5.05 -0.24 -10.15
C LEU A 150 4.69 -0.23 -11.64
N ASP A 151 4.93 0.90 -12.31
CA ASP A 151 4.62 1.09 -13.74
C ASP A 151 5.34 0.09 -14.66
N ASN A 152 6.49 -0.43 -14.22
CA ASN A 152 7.27 -1.44 -14.95
C ASN A 152 6.81 -2.89 -14.69
N GLY A 153 5.72 -3.08 -13.94
CA GLY A 153 5.15 -4.39 -13.61
C GLY A 153 5.78 -5.09 -12.40
N ALA A 154 6.81 -4.51 -11.78
CA ALA A 154 7.37 -5.03 -10.53
C ALA A 154 6.38 -4.85 -9.37
N THR A 155 6.35 -5.82 -8.45
CA THR A 155 5.51 -5.76 -7.25
C THR A 155 6.36 -5.66 -6.00
N THR A 156 5.90 -4.88 -5.03
CA THR A 156 6.44 -4.86 -3.67
C THR A 156 5.33 -5.20 -2.69
N ARG A 157 5.67 -5.95 -1.65
CA ARG A 157 4.77 -6.25 -0.54
C ARG A 157 5.54 -6.21 0.75
N PHE A 158 5.01 -5.51 1.73
CA PHE A 158 5.43 -5.60 3.11
C PHE A 158 4.29 -6.23 3.91
N LYS A 159 4.61 -7.22 4.77
CA LYS A 159 3.63 -7.87 5.65
C LYS A 159 4.14 -7.92 7.09
N VAL A 160 3.26 -7.59 8.02
CA VAL A 160 3.43 -7.79 9.46
C VAL A 160 2.33 -8.72 9.96
N MET A 161 2.70 -9.68 10.81
CA MET A 161 1.75 -10.52 11.56
C MET A 161 1.98 -10.35 13.06
N VAL A 162 0.92 -10.00 13.77
CA VAL A 162 0.86 -9.99 15.23
C VAL A 162 -0.12 -11.06 15.67
N ALA A 163 0.23 -11.86 16.68
CA ALA A 163 -0.65 -12.88 17.21
C ALA A 163 -0.70 -12.86 18.74
N ASP A 164 -1.84 -13.29 19.31
CA ASP A 164 -2.06 -13.51 20.73
C ASP A 164 -2.95 -14.75 20.93
N GLY A 165 -2.78 -15.45 22.06
CA GLY A 165 -3.54 -16.63 22.44
C GLY A 165 -3.83 -16.62 23.93
N GLN A 166 -5.11 -16.69 24.33
CA GLN A 166 -5.55 -16.59 25.71
C GLN A 166 -6.51 -17.71 26.10
N THR A 167 -6.25 -18.38 27.23
CA THR A 167 -7.16 -19.42 27.77
C THR A 167 -8.19 -18.86 28.76
N THR A 168 -7.98 -17.66 29.27
CA THR A 168 -8.93 -17.00 30.16
C THR A 168 -10.11 -16.43 29.38
N TYR A 169 -11.29 -16.44 29.99
CA TYR A 169 -12.51 -15.84 29.43
C TYR A 169 -12.67 -14.36 29.79
N ASN A 170 -11.78 -13.82 30.64
CA ASN A 170 -11.87 -12.45 31.10
C ASN A 170 -11.53 -11.46 29.98
N ASP A 171 -12.13 -10.29 30.06
CA ASP A 171 -11.99 -9.17 29.13
C ASP A 171 -10.61 -8.49 29.19
N TRP A 172 -9.94 -8.56 30.36
CA TRP A 172 -8.61 -8.00 30.55
C TRP A 172 -7.56 -9.09 30.82
N THR A 173 -6.58 -9.20 29.92
CA THR A 173 -5.60 -10.30 29.88
C THR A 173 -4.15 -9.85 29.88
N ALA A 174 -3.86 -8.59 30.22
CA ALA A 174 -2.52 -8.02 30.10
C ALA A 174 -1.40 -8.82 30.79
N SER A 175 -1.69 -9.46 31.93
CA SER A 175 -0.72 -10.25 32.70
C SER A 175 -0.35 -11.59 32.07
N SER A 176 -1.17 -12.10 31.14
CA SER A 176 -0.98 -13.38 30.47
C SER A 176 -0.90 -13.24 28.95
N SER A 177 -0.82 -12.00 28.44
CA SER A 177 -0.81 -11.73 27.00
C SER A 177 0.43 -12.34 26.35
N ASP A 178 0.21 -13.11 25.29
CA ASP A 178 1.24 -13.67 24.43
C ASP A 178 1.40 -12.82 23.16
N LEU A 179 0.96 -11.55 23.17
CA LEU A 179 1.00 -10.67 22.01
C LEU A 179 2.43 -10.52 21.47
N ASN A 180 2.69 -11.04 20.26
CA ASN A 180 4.03 -11.04 19.69
C ASN A 180 4.07 -10.85 18.17
N LEU A 181 5.22 -10.38 17.66
CA LEU A 181 5.49 -10.19 16.24
C LEU A 181 5.98 -11.50 15.59
N ARG A 182 5.06 -12.20 14.94
CA ARG A 182 5.26 -13.51 14.30
C ARG A 182 5.91 -13.39 12.92
N GLN A 183 5.54 -12.39 12.13
CA GLN A 183 6.10 -12.13 10.79
C GLN A 183 6.38 -10.65 10.60
N ALA A 184 7.47 -10.35 9.89
CA ALA A 184 7.83 -9.02 9.38
C ALA A 184 8.79 -9.22 8.20
N PHE A 185 8.28 -9.10 6.97
CA PHE A 185 9.07 -9.38 5.76
C PHE A 185 8.66 -8.51 4.58
N VAL A 186 9.55 -8.45 3.60
CA VAL A 186 9.33 -7.84 2.29
C VAL A 186 9.37 -8.92 1.20
N GLU A 187 8.50 -8.79 0.20
CA GLU A 187 8.56 -9.50 -1.07
C GLU A 187 8.78 -8.49 -2.21
N LEU A 188 9.68 -8.83 -3.13
CA LEU A 188 9.96 -8.10 -4.36
C LEU A 188 9.72 -9.04 -5.54
N GLY A 189 8.57 -8.90 -6.18
CA GLY A 189 8.10 -9.79 -7.24
C GLY A 189 8.27 -9.18 -8.63
N ASN A 190 8.38 -10.06 -9.63
CA ASN A 190 8.36 -9.70 -11.05
C ASN A 190 9.33 -8.55 -11.41
N LEU A 191 10.54 -8.59 -10.86
CA LEU A 191 11.55 -7.57 -11.11
C LEU A 191 11.94 -7.59 -12.61
N PRO A 192 11.99 -6.43 -13.30
CA PRO A 192 12.24 -6.37 -14.74
C PRO A 192 13.65 -6.81 -15.12
N THR A 193 14.59 -6.81 -14.18
CA THR A 193 15.97 -7.29 -14.36
C THR A 193 16.10 -8.80 -14.28
N PHE A 194 15.04 -9.51 -13.86
CA PHE A 194 15.04 -10.96 -13.76
C PHE A 194 14.65 -11.59 -15.09
N GLU A 195 15.61 -12.27 -15.70
CA GLU A 195 15.47 -12.95 -16.98
C GLU A 195 15.65 -14.48 -16.82
N GLY A 196 15.42 -15.21 -17.92
CA GLY A 196 15.61 -16.66 -17.96
C GLY A 196 14.79 -17.38 -16.87
N PRO A 197 15.41 -18.30 -16.10
CA PRO A 197 14.73 -19.05 -15.04
C PRO A 197 14.13 -18.19 -13.92
N PHE A 198 14.64 -16.97 -13.74
CA PHE A 198 14.20 -16.06 -12.68
C PHE A 198 13.03 -15.17 -13.10
N LYS A 199 12.63 -15.19 -14.39
CA LYS A 199 11.54 -14.37 -14.89
C LYS A 199 10.23 -14.70 -14.16
N GLY A 200 9.63 -13.70 -13.52
CA GLY A 200 8.40 -13.83 -12.74
C GLY A 200 8.59 -14.46 -11.34
N SER A 201 9.83 -14.71 -10.92
CA SER A 201 10.14 -15.13 -9.54
C SER A 201 9.93 -13.98 -8.54
N THR A 202 9.83 -14.33 -7.26
CA THR A 202 9.70 -13.37 -6.16
C THR A 202 10.82 -13.54 -5.15
N LEU A 203 11.60 -12.50 -4.91
CA LEU A 203 12.55 -12.44 -3.80
C LEU A 203 11.84 -12.10 -2.50
N TRP A 204 12.35 -12.60 -1.38
CA TRP A 204 11.86 -12.21 -0.07
C TRP A 204 12.98 -12.16 0.98
N ALA A 205 12.80 -11.32 1.99
CA ALA A 205 13.65 -11.27 3.16
C ALA A 205 12.88 -10.81 4.40
N GLY A 206 13.24 -11.35 5.57
CA GLY A 206 12.65 -11.02 6.86
C GLY A 206 12.18 -12.24 7.66
N LYS A 207 11.40 -12.00 8.71
CA LYS A 207 10.78 -13.06 9.52
C LYS A 207 9.45 -13.48 8.88
N ARG A 208 9.29 -14.76 8.52
CA ARG A 208 8.05 -15.25 7.91
C ARG A 208 7.78 -16.73 8.19
N PHE A 209 6.54 -17.15 7.94
CA PHE A 209 6.19 -18.52 7.58
C PHE A 209 6.44 -18.69 6.08
N ASP A 210 7.06 -19.79 5.66
CA ASP A 210 7.23 -20.10 4.25
C ASP A 210 5.87 -20.10 3.53
N ARG A 211 5.85 -19.60 2.29
CA ARG A 211 4.62 -19.44 1.52
C ARG A 211 3.93 -20.77 1.24
N ASP A 212 4.73 -21.81 1.04
CA ASP A 212 4.27 -23.10 0.52
C ASP A 212 4.17 -24.15 1.65
N ASN A 213 4.00 -23.70 2.91
CA ASN A 213 3.52 -24.54 4.01
C ASN A 213 2.04 -24.92 3.77
N PHE A 214 1.61 -26.07 4.31
CA PHE A 214 0.22 -26.52 4.22
C PHE A 214 -0.14 -27.39 5.41
N ASP A 215 -1.44 -27.39 5.74
CA ASP A 215 -1.97 -27.97 6.97
C ASP A 215 -3.12 -28.96 6.71
N ILE A 216 -3.43 -29.72 7.75
CA ILE A 216 -4.65 -30.52 7.86
C ILE A 216 -5.56 -29.79 8.85
N HIS A 217 -6.37 -28.90 8.30
CA HIS A 217 -7.15 -27.94 9.08
C HIS A 217 -7.98 -28.54 10.23
N TRP A 218 -8.64 -29.67 10.01
CA TRP A 218 -9.56 -30.27 11.01
C TRP A 218 -8.87 -30.86 12.24
N ILE A 219 -7.55 -31.05 12.21
CA ILE A 219 -6.75 -31.51 13.35
C ILE A 219 -5.79 -30.45 13.87
N ASP A 220 -5.79 -29.23 13.29
CA ASP A 220 -4.92 -28.12 13.72
C ASP A 220 -3.42 -28.48 13.67
N SER A 221 -3.01 -29.16 12.59
CA SER A 221 -1.62 -29.59 12.38
C SER A 221 -1.14 -29.25 10.99
N ASP A 222 -0.01 -28.57 10.90
CA ASP A 222 0.74 -28.43 9.67
C ASP A 222 1.31 -29.80 9.24
N VAL A 223 1.35 -30.07 7.93
CA VAL A 223 2.13 -31.18 7.37
C VAL A 223 3.60 -30.79 7.31
N VAL A 224 3.87 -29.54 6.94
CA VAL A 224 5.19 -28.92 6.99
C VAL A 224 5.04 -27.48 7.45
N PHE A 225 5.86 -27.09 8.42
CA PHE A 225 5.90 -25.73 8.93
C PHE A 225 7.34 -25.20 8.95
N LEU A 226 7.78 -24.66 7.81
CA LEU A 226 9.04 -23.92 7.73
C LEU A 226 8.79 -22.44 8.09
N ALA A 227 9.47 -21.96 9.12
CA ALA A 227 9.34 -20.58 9.60
C ALA A 227 10.62 -20.10 10.30
N GLY A 228 10.84 -18.79 10.27
CA GLY A 228 12.00 -18.15 10.91
C GLY A 228 12.36 -16.84 10.23
N THR A 229 13.60 -16.38 10.45
CA THR A 229 14.13 -15.15 9.85
C THR A 229 15.17 -15.48 8.80
N GLY A 230 15.05 -14.94 7.60
CA GLY A 230 16.04 -15.17 6.56
C GLY A 230 15.67 -14.56 5.23
N GLY A 231 15.87 -15.30 4.15
CA GLY A 231 15.54 -14.85 2.81
C GLY A 231 15.57 -15.98 1.79
N GLY A 232 15.02 -15.71 0.62
CA GLY A 232 14.94 -16.70 -0.45
C GLY A 232 14.31 -16.16 -1.73
N ILE A 233 14.10 -17.08 -2.65
CA ILE A 233 13.47 -16.83 -3.95
C ILE A 233 12.41 -17.90 -4.21
N TYR A 234 11.23 -17.47 -4.63
CA TYR A 234 10.12 -18.32 -5.02
C TYR A 234 10.00 -18.39 -6.54
N ASP A 235 9.53 -19.54 -7.04
CA ASP A 235 9.08 -19.73 -8.42
C ASP A 235 10.17 -19.55 -9.48
N VAL A 236 11.38 -20.05 -9.22
CA VAL A 236 12.42 -20.21 -10.24
C VAL A 236 11.98 -21.31 -11.21
N LYS A 237 11.75 -20.98 -12.48
CA LYS A 237 11.21 -21.89 -13.50
C LYS A 237 12.33 -22.46 -14.37
N TRP A 238 12.48 -23.77 -14.38
CA TRP A 238 13.48 -24.45 -15.22
C TRP A 238 12.92 -24.80 -16.61
N ASN A 239 11.62 -25.08 -16.65
CA ASN A 239 10.81 -25.29 -17.85
C ASN A 239 9.33 -25.07 -17.47
N ASP A 240 8.41 -25.34 -18.39
CA ASP A 240 6.97 -25.10 -18.19
C ASP A 240 6.34 -25.97 -17.09
N SER A 241 7.01 -27.03 -16.65
CA SER A 241 6.49 -28.03 -15.70
C SER A 241 7.23 -28.10 -14.37
N LEU A 242 8.44 -27.53 -14.27
CA LEU A 242 9.30 -27.61 -13.11
C LEU A 242 9.65 -26.22 -12.56
N ARG A 243 9.23 -25.95 -11.33
CA ARG A 243 9.64 -24.76 -10.57
C ARG A 243 10.31 -25.14 -9.25
N SER A 244 11.16 -24.26 -8.74
CA SER A 244 11.84 -24.44 -7.47
C SER A 244 11.80 -23.18 -6.61
N ASN A 245 11.78 -23.38 -5.30
CA ASN A 245 12.05 -22.36 -4.31
C ASN A 245 13.36 -22.68 -3.60
N PHE A 246 14.12 -21.63 -3.27
CA PHE A 246 15.36 -21.75 -2.51
C PHE A 246 15.34 -20.75 -1.36
N SER A 247 15.68 -21.21 -0.15
CA SER A 247 15.65 -20.35 1.03
C SER A 247 16.71 -20.71 2.05
N LEU A 248 17.10 -19.68 2.82
CA LEU A 248 17.83 -19.80 4.08
C LEU A 248 16.93 -19.26 5.19
N TYR A 249 16.69 -20.08 6.21
CA TYR A 249 15.96 -19.71 7.42
C TYR A 249 16.86 -19.84 8.65
N GLY A 250 16.84 -18.84 9.52
CA GLY A 250 17.46 -18.83 10.83
C GLY A 250 16.43 -19.02 11.95
N ARG A 251 16.80 -19.82 12.95
CA ARG A 251 16.05 -20.05 14.20
C ARG A 251 17.02 -20.03 15.39
N ASN A 252 16.49 -20.02 16.60
CA ASN A 252 17.28 -20.06 17.84
C ASN A 252 16.89 -21.28 18.68
N PHE A 253 17.88 -21.89 19.33
CA PHE A 253 17.71 -22.85 20.42
C PHE A 253 18.16 -22.21 21.74
N GLY A 254 17.44 -22.56 22.81
CA GLY A 254 17.69 -22.10 24.18
C GLY A 254 17.18 -20.68 24.44
N ASP A 255 17.82 -19.97 25.37
CA ASP A 255 17.41 -18.62 25.80
C ASP A 255 18.24 -17.56 25.09
N ILE A 256 17.57 -16.69 24.33
CA ILE A 256 18.24 -15.64 23.56
C ILE A 256 18.94 -14.59 24.44
N ALA A 257 18.51 -14.45 25.70
CA ALA A 257 19.11 -13.53 26.65
C ALA A 257 20.41 -14.08 27.28
N ASP A 258 20.62 -15.40 27.24
CA ASP A 258 21.77 -16.07 27.80
C ASP A 258 22.72 -16.53 26.69
N SER A 259 23.85 -15.83 26.54
CA SER A 259 24.85 -16.17 25.52
C SER A 259 25.44 -17.59 25.66
N SER A 260 25.40 -18.19 26.86
CA SER A 260 25.88 -19.55 27.09
C SER A 260 24.84 -20.63 26.73
N ASN A 261 23.58 -20.23 26.60
CA ASN A 261 22.45 -21.07 26.22
C ASN A 261 21.76 -20.61 24.93
N SER A 262 22.47 -19.89 24.04
CA SER A 262 21.89 -19.34 22.82
C SER A 262 22.64 -19.82 21.60
N VAL A 263 22.02 -20.69 20.81
CA VAL A 263 22.59 -21.19 19.55
C VAL A 263 21.69 -20.85 18.39
N GLN A 264 22.29 -20.37 17.30
CA GLN A 264 21.62 -20.14 16.03
C GLN A 264 21.59 -21.44 15.21
N ASN A 265 20.40 -21.78 14.71
CA ASN A 265 20.18 -22.87 13.78
C ASN A 265 19.86 -22.29 12.40
N TYR A 266 20.62 -22.70 11.39
CA TYR A 266 20.40 -22.33 10.00
C TYR A 266 19.88 -23.52 9.20
N ILE A 267 18.87 -23.24 8.37
CA ILE A 267 18.16 -24.21 7.55
C ILE A 267 18.27 -23.75 6.10
N VAL A 268 18.96 -24.50 5.27
CA VAL A 268 18.95 -24.31 3.81
C VAL A 268 17.94 -25.28 3.23
N SER A 269 16.99 -24.76 2.47
CA SER A 269 15.89 -25.55 1.89
C SER A 269 15.82 -25.37 0.38
N MET A 270 15.58 -26.48 -0.32
CA MET A 270 15.23 -26.52 -1.73
C MET A 270 13.87 -27.24 -1.85
N ASN A 271 12.88 -26.55 -2.41
CA ASN A 271 11.52 -27.07 -2.57
C ASN A 271 11.14 -27.07 -4.06
N ASN A 272 10.99 -28.25 -4.65
CA ASN A 272 10.76 -28.44 -6.08
C ASN A 272 9.33 -28.89 -6.34
N PHE A 273 8.74 -28.38 -7.43
CA PHE A 273 7.39 -28.71 -7.85
C PHE A 273 7.40 -29.11 -9.33
N ALA A 274 6.99 -30.33 -9.62
CA ALA A 274 6.89 -30.92 -10.95
C ALA A 274 5.45 -31.38 -11.22
N GLY A 275 4.63 -30.52 -11.84
CA GLY A 275 3.19 -30.72 -11.91
C GLY A 275 2.57 -30.87 -10.51
N PRO A 276 1.85 -31.97 -10.20
CA PRO A 276 1.27 -32.19 -8.87
C PRO A 276 2.29 -32.66 -7.82
N VAL A 277 3.52 -33.02 -8.21
CA VAL A 277 4.52 -33.57 -7.28
C VAL A 277 5.32 -32.46 -6.63
N GLN A 278 5.43 -32.49 -5.31
CA GLN A 278 6.31 -31.65 -4.51
C GLN A 278 7.43 -32.49 -3.87
N MET A 279 8.67 -32.05 -4.00
CA MET A 279 9.83 -32.62 -3.32
C MET A 279 10.64 -31.53 -2.64
N MET A 280 10.64 -31.55 -1.31
CA MET A 280 11.40 -30.62 -0.46
C MET A 280 12.55 -31.35 0.22
N VAL A 281 13.73 -30.74 0.23
CA VAL A 281 14.90 -31.21 0.98
C VAL A 281 15.54 -30.04 1.72
N SER A 282 15.79 -30.23 3.01
CA SER A 282 16.40 -29.23 3.87
C SER A 282 17.59 -29.80 4.62
N GLY A 283 18.67 -29.01 4.67
CA GLY A 283 19.82 -29.25 5.53
C GLY A 283 19.84 -28.25 6.68
N MET A 284 20.12 -28.72 7.89
CA MET A 284 20.09 -27.92 9.11
C MET A 284 21.43 -27.99 9.84
N ARG A 285 21.88 -26.86 10.38
CA ARG A 285 23.08 -26.79 11.21
C ARG A 285 22.90 -25.81 12.37
N ALA A 286 23.10 -26.30 13.58
CA ALA A 286 23.20 -25.54 14.82
C ALA A 286 24.57 -25.83 15.43
N LYS A 287 25.49 -24.87 15.35
CA LYS A 287 26.87 -25.08 15.83
C LYS A 287 26.87 -25.10 17.37
N ASP A 288 27.54 -26.07 17.97
CA ASP A 288 27.75 -26.20 19.41
C ASP A 288 26.41 -26.28 20.21
N ASN A 289 25.39 -26.92 19.64
CA ASN A 289 24.10 -27.13 20.29
C ASN A 289 24.18 -28.10 21.48
N ASP A 290 25.08 -29.07 21.41
CA ASP A 290 25.46 -29.99 22.49
C ASP A 290 26.22 -29.31 23.62
N ASP A 291 26.95 -28.23 23.33
CA ASP A 291 27.77 -27.51 24.31
C ASP A 291 27.02 -26.39 25.06
N ARG A 292 25.71 -26.22 24.83
CA ARG A 292 24.91 -25.21 25.55
C ARG A 292 24.89 -25.48 27.05
N GLN A 293 25.06 -24.42 27.84
CA GLN A 293 25.06 -24.49 29.30
C GLN A 293 23.85 -23.77 29.90
N ASP A 294 23.35 -24.28 31.03
CA ASP A 294 22.33 -23.60 31.83
C ASP A 294 22.96 -22.52 32.72
N ALA A 295 22.12 -21.79 33.46
CA ALA A 295 22.58 -20.74 34.37
C ALA A 295 23.53 -21.23 35.50
N ASN A 296 23.63 -22.54 35.70
CA ASN A 296 24.54 -23.16 36.67
C ASN A 296 25.85 -23.64 36.04
N GLY A 297 26.03 -23.47 34.72
CA GLY A 297 27.19 -23.96 33.98
C GLY A 297 27.13 -25.44 33.62
N ASN A 298 25.98 -26.11 33.82
CA ASN A 298 25.80 -27.50 33.43
C ASN A 298 25.38 -27.59 31.97
N LEU A 299 25.81 -28.63 31.24
CA LEU A 299 25.30 -28.87 29.90
C LEU A 299 23.79 -29.07 29.92
N VAL A 300 23.08 -28.28 29.11
CA VAL A 300 21.63 -28.40 28.93
C VAL A 300 21.29 -29.76 28.35
N LYS A 301 22.02 -30.17 27.31
CA LYS A 301 21.90 -31.49 26.68
C LYS A 301 23.14 -31.86 25.86
N GLY A 302 24.07 -32.58 26.48
CA GLY A 302 25.37 -32.94 25.88
C GLY A 302 25.31 -33.92 24.70
N ASP A 303 24.16 -34.54 24.42
CA ASP A 303 23.92 -35.41 23.26
C ASP A 303 23.04 -34.75 22.19
N ALA A 304 22.82 -33.43 22.26
CA ALA A 304 22.01 -32.71 21.28
C ALA A 304 22.68 -32.68 19.90
N ALA A 305 21.93 -32.97 18.84
CA ALA A 305 22.46 -32.95 17.48
C ALA A 305 22.85 -31.52 17.02
N ASN A 306 23.99 -31.43 16.32
CA ASN A 306 24.49 -30.20 15.70
C ASN A 306 24.05 -30.03 14.23
N THR A 307 23.59 -31.11 13.59
CA THR A 307 23.17 -31.12 12.19
C THR A 307 21.94 -31.99 11.99
N GLY A 308 21.18 -31.72 10.94
CA GLY A 308 20.03 -32.54 10.57
C GLY A 308 19.69 -32.45 9.09
N VAL A 309 18.95 -33.43 8.59
CA VAL A 309 18.40 -33.48 7.23
C VAL A 309 16.91 -33.74 7.33
N HIS A 310 16.11 -33.04 6.54
CA HIS A 310 14.67 -33.23 6.42
C HIS A 310 14.29 -33.37 4.95
N ALA A 311 13.35 -34.26 4.65
CA ALA A 311 12.81 -34.41 3.31
C ALA A 311 11.29 -34.59 3.36
N LEU A 312 10.59 -34.05 2.37
CA LEU A 312 9.15 -34.20 2.17
C LEU A 312 8.91 -34.53 0.69
N LEU A 313 8.10 -35.56 0.45
CA LEU A 313 7.53 -35.89 -0.86
C LEU A 313 6.00 -35.83 -0.74
N GLY A 314 5.38 -34.95 -1.52
CA GLY A 314 3.96 -34.67 -1.43
C GLY A 314 3.29 -34.61 -2.80
N LEU A 315 1.97 -34.76 -2.78
CA LEU A 315 1.07 -34.46 -3.89
C LEU A 315 0.09 -33.39 -3.43
N PRO A 316 0.54 -32.14 -3.20
CA PRO A 316 -0.36 -31.07 -2.79
C PRO A 316 -1.44 -30.87 -3.87
N GLN A 317 -2.71 -30.86 -3.45
CA GLN A 317 -3.85 -30.56 -4.33
C GLN A 317 -4.05 -29.07 -4.50
#